data_AF-A0A7W6WCF3-F1
#
_entry.id   AF-A0A7W6WCF3-F1
#
_cell.length_a   1.000
_cell.length_b   1.000
_cell.length_c   1.000
_cell.angle_alpha   90.00
_cell.angle_beta   90.00
_cell.angle_gamma   90.00
#
_symmetry.space_group_name_H-M   'P 1'
#
loop_
_entity.id
_entity.type
_entity.pdbx_description
1 polymer ?
#
loop_
_entity_poly.entity_id
_entity_poly.type
_entity_poly.pdbx_seq_one_letter_code
_entity_poly.pdbx_strand_id
1 'polypeptide(L)'
;MQVSLLIATMFMATVSSKLPEGFSTGGTLYADCLSSREFVRGYVTGWLEKWGRDESLARRNLETPPFRAERMVDGAYFGQSVGMNFCLPTNVSAKEIADDLCRFLKANPAAHDATGDDLMMVWMKGRFECNGR
;
A
#
# COMPACT_ATOMS: atom_id res chain seq x y z
N MET A 1 -39.40 16.50 -23.98
CA MET A 1 -38.05 16.90 -23.52
C MET A 1 -38.05 16.96 -21.99
N GLN A 2 -38.11 15.81 -21.32
CA GLN A 2 -38.27 15.75 -19.85
C GLN A 2 -37.69 14.48 -19.21
N VAL A 3 -37.13 13.55 -20.00
CA VAL A 3 -36.49 12.32 -19.51
C VAL A 3 -35.01 12.57 -19.19
N SER A 4 -34.36 13.51 -19.89
CA SER A 4 -32.92 13.77 -19.73
C SER A 4 -32.52 14.47 -18.42
N LEU A 5 -33.46 15.08 -17.69
CA LEU A 5 -33.16 15.77 -16.42
C LEU A 5 -33.16 14.84 -15.20
N LEU A 6 -33.82 13.68 -15.28
CA LEU A 6 -33.99 12.76 -14.14
C LEU A 6 -32.77 11.86 -13.92
N ILE A 7 -31.95 11.65 -14.96
CA ILE A 7 -30.75 10.78 -14.87
C ILE A 7 -29.61 11.54 -14.17
N ALA A 8 -29.51 12.85 -14.36
CA ALA A 8 -28.42 13.66 -13.81
C ALA A 8 -28.48 13.81 -12.27
N THR A 9 -29.68 13.78 -11.68
CA THR A 9 -29.85 13.90 -10.22
C THR A 9 -29.59 12.59 -9.48
N MET A 10 -29.69 11.44 -10.14
CA MET A 10 -29.50 10.13 -9.51
C MET A 10 -28.01 9.77 -9.31
N PHE A 11 -27.09 10.40 -10.06
CA PHE A 11 -25.64 10.21 -9.90
C PHE A 11 -25.02 11.02 -8.75
N MET A 12 -25.72 11.99 -8.17
CA MET A 12 -25.20 12.80 -7.06
C MET A 12 -25.40 12.18 -5.67
N ALA A 13 -26.05 11.02 -5.59
CA ALA A 13 -26.11 10.22 -4.38
C ALA A 13 -24.95 9.20 -4.31
N THR A 14 -23.76 9.57 -4.79
CA THR A 14 -22.56 8.85 -4.35
C THR A 14 -22.42 9.12 -2.87
N VAL A 15 -22.71 8.09 -2.10
CA VAL A 15 -22.50 8.04 -0.66
C VAL A 15 -21.07 8.51 -0.43
N SER A 16 -20.92 9.77 0.01
CA SER A 16 -19.72 10.19 0.72
C SER A 16 -19.81 9.49 2.07
N SER A 17 -19.67 8.16 2.07
CA SER A 17 -19.21 7.48 3.27
C SER A 17 -17.85 8.10 3.49
N LYS A 18 -17.77 8.95 4.50
CA LYS A 18 -16.50 9.34 5.10
C LYS A 18 -15.72 8.03 5.23
N LEU A 19 -14.74 7.81 4.35
CA LEU A 19 -13.75 6.79 4.59
C LEU A 19 -13.27 7.13 6.00
N PRO A 20 -13.34 6.19 6.96
CA PRO A 20 -12.91 6.48 8.32
C PRO A 20 -11.55 7.16 8.21
N GLU A 21 -11.39 8.34 8.83
CA GLU A 21 -10.12 9.06 8.86
C GLU A 21 -9.09 8.09 9.45
N GLY A 22 -8.33 7.45 8.58
CA GLY A 22 -7.53 6.30 8.94
C GLY A 22 -7.04 5.60 7.69
N PHE A 23 -5.80 5.12 7.75
CA PHE A 23 -5.22 4.25 6.74
C PHE A 23 -6.15 3.05 6.47
N SER A 24 -6.22 2.56 5.22
CA SER A 24 -7.00 1.34 4.91
C SER A 24 -6.64 0.22 5.89
N THR A 25 -7.62 -0.56 6.34
CA THR A 25 -7.39 -1.77 7.16
C THR A 25 -7.43 -3.01 6.29
N GLY A 26 -7.00 -4.17 6.82
CA GLY A 26 -7.18 -5.44 6.15
C GLY A 26 -8.65 -5.76 5.85
N GLY A 27 -9.57 -5.38 6.73
CA GLY A 27 -11.00 -5.54 6.54
C GLY A 27 -11.55 -4.65 5.42
N THR A 28 -11.08 -3.40 5.33
CA THR A 28 -11.40 -2.51 4.20
C THR A 28 -10.91 -3.10 2.89
N LEU A 29 -9.65 -3.53 2.83
CA LEU A 29 -9.07 -4.14 1.63
C LEU A 29 -9.77 -5.45 1.26
N TYR A 30 -10.22 -6.24 2.24
CA TYR A 30 -11.01 -7.44 1.97
C TYR A 30 -12.39 -7.10 1.41
N ALA A 31 -13.06 -6.06 1.91
CA ALA A 31 -14.32 -5.57 1.33
C ALA A 31 -14.11 -5.08 -0.11
N ASP A 32 -12.99 -4.42 -0.40
CA ASP A 32 -12.61 -4.01 -1.76
C ASP A 32 -12.30 -5.23 -2.65
N CYS A 33 -11.67 -6.27 -2.13
CA CYS A 33 -11.47 -7.54 -2.86
C CYS A 33 -12.78 -8.20 -3.32
N LEU A 34 -13.86 -8.02 -2.56
CA LEU A 34 -15.20 -8.56 -2.87
C LEU A 34 -16.00 -7.65 -3.80
N SER A 35 -15.72 -6.35 -3.83
CA SER A 35 -16.52 -5.35 -4.54
C SER A 35 -15.81 -4.78 -5.77
N SER A 36 -14.60 -4.23 -5.63
CA SER A 36 -13.82 -3.63 -6.69
C SER A 36 -12.31 -3.84 -6.49
N ARG A 37 -11.75 -4.76 -7.27
CA ARG A 37 -10.31 -5.06 -7.26
C ARG A 37 -9.43 -3.89 -7.70
N GLU A 38 -10.01 -2.88 -8.36
CA GLU A 38 -9.28 -1.69 -8.78
C GLU A 38 -8.82 -0.86 -7.57
N PHE A 39 -9.59 -0.81 -6.47
CA PHE A 39 -9.16 -0.14 -5.23
C PHE A 39 -7.99 -0.87 -4.58
N VAL A 40 -8.05 -2.21 -4.54
CA VAL A 40 -6.94 -3.04 -4.02
C VAL A 40 -5.70 -2.86 -4.87
N ARG A 41 -5.82 -2.84 -6.21
CA ARG A 41 -4.70 -2.58 -7.11
C ARG A 41 -4.11 -1.20 -6.87
N GLY A 42 -4.94 -0.16 -6.75
CA GLY A 42 -4.51 1.20 -6.44
C GLY A 42 -3.76 1.28 -5.11
N TYR A 43 -4.27 0.59 -4.09
CA TYR A 43 -3.62 0.50 -2.78
C TYR A 43 -2.24 -0.16 -2.86
N VAL A 44 -2.15 -1.32 -3.50
CA VAL A 44 -0.89 -2.05 -3.71
C VAL A 44 0.12 -1.20 -4.47
N THR A 45 -0.27 -0.57 -5.57
CA THR A 45 0.62 0.31 -6.33
C THR A 45 1.11 1.48 -5.48
N GLY A 46 0.20 2.18 -4.80
CA GLY A 46 0.56 3.32 -3.96
C GLY A 46 1.50 2.95 -2.81
N TRP A 47 1.28 1.79 -2.19
CA TRP A 47 2.14 1.27 -1.14
C TRP A 47 3.54 0.95 -1.66
N LEU A 48 3.65 0.24 -2.80
CA LEU A 48 4.93 -0.08 -3.44
C LEU A 48 5.70 1.18 -3.86
N GLU A 49 5.02 2.16 -4.46
CA GLU A 49 5.63 3.42 -4.87
C GLU A 49 6.07 4.29 -3.70
N LYS A 50 5.30 4.34 -2.60
CA LYS A 50 5.68 5.01 -1.35
C LYS A 50 7.04 4.48 -0.91
N TRP A 51 7.13 3.18 -0.72
CA TRP A 51 8.35 2.58 -0.19
C TRP A 51 9.54 2.61 -1.15
N GLY A 52 9.32 2.44 -2.45
CA GLY A 52 10.39 2.62 -3.44
C GLY A 52 10.95 4.05 -3.44
N ARG A 53 10.09 5.05 -3.18
CA ARG A 53 10.52 6.45 -3.02
C ARG A 53 11.25 6.66 -1.70
N ASP A 54 10.73 6.12 -0.61
CA ASP A 54 11.32 6.25 0.73
C ASP A 54 12.71 5.59 0.77
N GLU A 55 12.90 4.42 0.15
CA GLU A 55 14.21 3.77 -0.01
C GLU A 55 15.18 4.63 -0.83
N SER A 56 14.72 5.17 -1.96
CA SER A 56 15.53 6.05 -2.82
C SER A 56 15.98 7.32 -2.09
N LEU A 57 15.08 7.94 -1.31
CA LEU A 57 15.40 9.11 -0.49
C LEU A 57 16.35 8.77 0.66
N ALA A 58 16.13 7.64 1.34
CA ALA A 58 17.01 7.15 2.40
C ALA A 58 18.44 6.98 1.90
N ARG A 59 18.62 6.33 0.74
CA ARG A 59 19.94 6.16 0.11
C ARG A 59 20.63 7.48 -0.24
N ARG A 60 19.91 8.43 -0.85
CA ARG A 60 20.48 9.75 -1.20
C ARG A 60 20.94 10.54 0.01
N ASN A 61 20.18 10.48 1.11
CA ASN A 61 20.54 11.15 2.36
C ASN A 61 21.80 10.54 3.00
N LEU A 62 22.06 9.25 2.81
CA LEU A 62 23.27 8.58 3.27
C LEU A 62 24.51 8.90 2.43
N GLU A 63 24.35 9.13 1.12
CA GLU A 63 25.44 9.36 0.18
C GLU A 63 25.95 10.81 0.14
N THR A 64 25.27 11.78 0.78
CA THR A 64 25.58 13.24 0.66
C THR A 64 26.25 13.84 1.92
N PRO A 65 27.52 14.31 1.88
CA PRO A 65 28.16 15.06 2.97
C PRO A 65 27.78 16.57 3.01
N PRO A 66 27.92 17.30 4.16
CA PRO A 66 28.27 16.81 5.49
C PRO A 66 27.03 16.37 6.27
N PHE A 67 27.08 15.14 6.75
CA PHE A 67 26.16 14.61 7.75
C PHE A 67 26.13 15.54 8.97
N ARG A 68 24.95 16.09 9.30
CA ARG A 68 24.73 16.92 10.48
C ARG A 68 23.82 16.18 11.44
N ALA A 69 24.38 15.78 12.58
CA ALA A 69 23.71 14.98 13.58
C ALA A 69 22.44 15.65 14.15
N GLU A 70 22.36 16.99 14.10
CA GLU A 70 21.17 17.73 14.56
C GLU A 70 19.96 17.60 13.62
N ARG A 71 20.11 16.97 12.44
CA ARG A 71 19.02 16.71 11.48
C ARG A 71 18.62 15.24 11.36
N MET A 72 19.08 14.40 12.28
CA MET A 72 18.85 12.97 12.27
C MET A 72 17.52 12.60 12.93
N VAL A 73 16.55 12.17 12.13
CA VAL A 73 16.08 10.80 12.35
C VAL A 73 17.13 9.95 11.66
N ASP A 74 18.03 9.39 12.48
CA ASP A 74 19.33 8.82 12.12
C ASP A 74 19.37 8.17 10.73
N GLY A 75 20.18 8.69 9.80
CA GLY A 75 20.20 8.18 8.42
C GLY A 75 20.59 6.70 8.33
N ALA A 76 21.36 6.18 9.28
CA ALA A 76 21.69 4.75 9.36
C ALA A 76 20.51 3.95 9.92
N TYR A 77 19.82 4.48 10.95
CA TYR A 77 18.57 3.91 11.44
C TYR A 77 17.48 3.95 10.36
N PHE A 78 17.27 5.07 9.68
CA PHE A 78 16.33 5.27 8.58
C PHE A 78 16.72 4.40 7.38
N GLY A 79 17.99 4.31 6.99
CA GLY A 79 18.44 3.39 5.95
C GLY A 79 18.20 1.91 6.29
N GLN A 80 18.35 1.52 7.56
CA GLN A 80 18.07 0.15 8.03
C GLN A 80 16.59 -0.11 8.36
N SER A 81 15.81 0.91 8.68
CA SER A 81 14.37 0.83 9.02
C SER A 81 13.45 1.14 7.83
N VAL A 82 13.96 1.81 6.80
CA VAL A 82 13.27 2.15 5.55
C VAL A 82 13.73 1.28 4.39
N GLY A 83 14.84 0.56 4.53
CA GLY A 83 15.26 -0.45 3.58
C GLY A 83 14.22 -1.56 3.51
N MET A 84 13.31 -1.48 2.54
CA MET A 84 12.45 -2.60 2.21
C MET A 84 13.33 -3.75 1.73
N ASN A 85 13.50 -4.78 2.56
CA ASN A 85 14.16 -6.01 2.15
C ASN A 85 13.23 -6.87 1.29
N PHE A 86 12.56 -6.27 0.30
CA PHE A 86 11.66 -6.96 -0.62
C PHE A 86 12.23 -7.00 -2.03
N CYS A 87 12.21 -8.19 -2.62
CA CYS A 87 12.71 -8.48 -3.95
C CYS A 87 11.53 -8.87 -4.84
N LEU A 88 10.86 -7.87 -5.41
CA LEU A 88 9.81 -8.11 -6.39
C LEU A 88 10.41 -8.66 -7.69
N PRO A 89 9.91 -9.81 -8.21
CA PRO A 89 10.33 -10.31 -9.50
C PRO A 89 9.96 -9.32 -10.63
N THR A 90 10.83 -9.20 -11.63
CA THR A 90 10.64 -8.25 -12.75
C THR A 90 9.41 -8.56 -13.62
N ASN A 91 8.88 -9.77 -13.52
CA ASN A 91 7.71 -10.24 -14.27
C ASN A 91 6.40 -10.20 -13.49
N VAL A 92 6.39 -9.69 -12.25
CA VAL A 92 5.18 -9.62 -11.42
C VAL A 92 4.56 -8.22 -11.52
N SER A 93 3.31 -8.16 -11.93
CA SER A 93 2.53 -6.93 -12.02
C SER A 93 1.82 -6.58 -10.72
N ALA A 94 1.50 -5.29 -10.53
CA ALA A 94 0.68 -4.83 -9.40
C ALA A 94 -0.70 -5.52 -9.36
N LYS A 95 -1.24 -5.92 -10.52
CA LYS A 95 -2.48 -6.71 -10.61
C LYS A 95 -2.30 -8.09 -9.96
N GLU A 96 -1.22 -8.79 -10.27
CA GLU A 96 -0.97 -10.13 -9.70
C GLU A 96 -0.72 -10.07 -8.20
N ILE A 97 -0.02 -9.03 -7.74
CA ILE A 97 0.17 -8.76 -6.31
C ILE A 97 -1.18 -8.51 -5.64
N ALA A 98 -2.05 -7.66 -6.21
CA ALA A 98 -3.39 -7.42 -5.67
C ALA A 98 -4.28 -8.68 -5.66
N ASP A 99 -4.26 -9.47 -6.73
CA ASP A 99 -4.99 -10.74 -6.81
C ASP A 99 -4.50 -11.76 -5.75
N ASP A 100 -3.21 -11.72 -5.42
CA ASP A 100 -2.61 -12.55 -4.37
C ASP A 100 -2.96 -12.04 -2.96
N LEU A 101 -2.92 -10.73 -2.73
CA LEU A 101 -3.37 -10.11 -1.48
C LEU A 101 -4.84 -10.46 -1.18
N CYS A 102 -5.70 -10.42 -2.18
CA CYS A 102 -7.10 -10.82 -2.01
C CYS A 102 -7.25 -12.31 -1.66
N ARG A 103 -6.41 -13.19 -2.21
CA ARG A 103 -6.40 -14.60 -1.81
C ARG A 103 -5.92 -14.76 -0.37
N PHE A 104 -4.89 -14.02 0.03
CA PHE A 104 -4.39 -14.01 1.40
C PHE A 104 -5.46 -13.54 2.40
N LEU A 105 -6.11 -12.40 2.16
CA LEU A 105 -7.14 -11.86 3.03
C LEU A 105 -8.37 -12.76 3.14
N LYS A 106 -8.74 -13.46 2.05
CA LYS A 106 -9.80 -14.47 2.09
C LYS A 106 -9.44 -15.67 2.96
N ALA A 107 -8.18 -16.12 2.90
CA ALA A 107 -7.70 -17.27 3.66
C ALA A 107 -7.39 -16.96 5.13
N ASN A 108 -7.19 -15.68 5.48
CA ASN A 108 -6.73 -15.27 6.81
C ASN A 108 -7.63 -14.16 7.39
N PRO A 109 -8.82 -14.51 7.93
CA PRO A 109 -9.72 -13.52 8.53
C PRO A 109 -9.10 -12.70 9.67
N ALA A 110 -8.15 -13.29 10.42
CA ALA A 110 -7.43 -12.58 11.49
C ALA A 110 -6.61 -11.37 10.97
N ALA A 111 -6.29 -11.32 9.68
CA ALA A 111 -5.58 -10.20 9.07
C ALA A 111 -6.50 -8.98 8.84
N HIS A 112 -7.81 -9.10 9.04
CA HIS A 112 -8.76 -8.01 8.76
C HIS A 112 -8.66 -6.87 9.77
N ASP A 113 -8.22 -7.16 10.99
CA ASP A 113 -8.05 -6.16 12.06
C ASP A 113 -6.73 -5.38 11.95
N ALA A 114 -5.82 -5.80 11.08
CA ALA A 114 -4.53 -5.13 10.89
C ALA A 114 -4.70 -3.79 10.15
N THR A 115 -3.84 -2.83 10.49
CA THR A 115 -3.66 -1.65 9.63
C THR A 115 -3.11 -2.10 8.28
N GLY A 116 -3.42 -1.37 7.21
CA GLY A 116 -3.00 -1.74 5.87
C GLY A 116 -1.48 -1.70 5.69
N ASP A 117 -0.78 -0.78 6.38
CA ASP A 117 0.68 -0.73 6.32
C ASP A 117 1.29 -1.95 7.03
N ASP A 118 0.82 -2.31 8.23
CA ASP A 118 1.30 -3.49 8.96
C ASP A 118 0.99 -4.79 8.21
N LEU A 119 -0.24 -4.90 7.67
CA LEU A 119 -0.67 -6.00 6.83
C LEU A 119 0.28 -6.18 5.64
N MET A 120 0.54 -5.09 4.90
CA MET A 120 1.40 -5.14 3.74
C MET A 120 2.84 -5.47 4.13
N MET A 121 3.38 -4.89 5.20
CA MET A 121 4.73 -5.21 5.68
C MET A 121 4.90 -6.69 5.99
N VAL A 122 3.98 -7.28 6.77
CA VAL A 122 4.04 -8.70 7.14
C VAL A 122 3.84 -9.60 5.91
N TRP A 123 2.84 -9.31 5.10
CA TRP A 123 2.50 -10.12 3.93
C TRP A 123 3.60 -10.06 2.86
N MET A 124 4.13 -8.87 2.57
CA MET A 124 5.24 -8.68 1.62
C MET A 124 6.52 -9.35 2.12
N LYS A 125 6.81 -9.29 3.43
CA LYS A 125 7.94 -10.02 4.01
C LYS A 125 7.80 -11.53 3.81
N GLY A 126 6.66 -12.10 4.17
CA GLY A 126 6.44 -13.54 3.99
C GLY A 126 6.51 -14.03 2.55
N ARG A 127 6.38 -13.13 1.56
CA ARG A 127 6.26 -13.49 0.14
C ARG A 127 7.44 -13.09 -0.74
N PHE A 128 8.07 -11.97 -0.42
CA PHE A 128 9.06 -11.32 -1.26
C PHE A 128 10.32 -10.92 -0.50
N GLU A 129 10.55 -11.42 0.72
CA GLU A 129 11.80 -11.15 1.43
C GLU A 129 13.02 -11.52 0.56
N CYS A 130 13.98 -10.60 0.44
CA CYS A 130 15.23 -10.87 -0.25
C CYS A 130 16.06 -11.86 0.58
N ASN A 131 16.29 -13.06 0.04
CA ASN A 131 17.20 -14.03 0.63
C ASN A 131 18.64 -13.75 0.16
N GLY A 132 19.44 -13.12 1.02
CA GLY A 132 20.92 -13.04 0.90
C GLY A 132 21.44 -12.35 -0.37
N ARG A 133 21.34 -11.02 -0.44
CA ARG A 133 22.28 -10.23 -1.24
C ARG A 133 23.60 -10.09 -0.50
#